data_AF-A0A1H9KAH5-F1
#
_entry.id   AF-A0A1H9KAH5-F1
#
_cell.length_a   1.000
_cell.length_b   1.000
_cell.length_c   1.000
_cell.angle_alpha   90.00
_cell.angle_beta   90.00
_cell.angle_gamma   90.00
#
_symmetry.space_group_name_H-M   'P 1'
#
loop_
_entity.id
_entity.type
_entity.pdbx_description
1 polymer ?
#
loop_
_entity_poly.entity_id
_entity_poly.type
_entity_poly.pdbx_seq_one_letter_code
_entity_poly.pdbx_strand_id
1 'polypeptide(L)'
;MANRYGYDDATLQGIITATETSLQNMGNLNQGVMNIQAMLPSVNNSTSGMKLAAAIGDWTGDFNVVKTQLEALNGKATALLQTNRTAETDADSASNGAS
;
A
#
# COMPACT_ATOMS: atom_id res chain seq x y z
N MET A 1 -18.96 -11.80 25.99
CA MET A 1 -17.60 -12.07 25.48
C MET A 1 -17.55 -11.53 24.06
N ALA A 2 -17.11 -10.28 23.89
CA ALA A 2 -17.03 -9.64 22.58
C ALA A 2 -15.94 -10.34 21.76
N ASN A 3 -16.30 -10.77 20.56
CA ASN A 3 -15.46 -11.52 19.64
C ASN A 3 -14.32 -10.57 19.18
N ARG A 4 -13.15 -10.62 19.84
CA ARG A 4 -11.94 -9.88 19.43
C ARG A 4 -11.58 -10.34 18.02
N TYR A 5 -11.97 -9.56 17.02
CA TYR A 5 -11.63 -9.81 15.63
C TYR A 5 -10.12 -9.63 15.43
N GLY A 6 -9.38 -10.75 15.51
CA GLY A 6 -8.10 -11.04 14.85
C GLY A 6 -6.85 -10.23 15.24
N TYR A 7 -6.92 -8.91 15.35
CA TYR A 7 -5.80 -8.01 15.63
C TYR A 7 -6.23 -6.87 16.56
N ASP A 8 -5.34 -6.50 17.49
CA ASP A 8 -5.48 -5.31 18.31
C ASP A 8 -5.40 -4.04 17.44
N ASP A 9 -6.24 -3.05 17.74
CA ASP A 9 -6.39 -1.78 17.02
C ASP A 9 -5.06 -1.05 16.82
N ALA A 10 -4.20 -1.04 17.84
CA ALA A 10 -2.89 -0.41 17.75
C ALA A 10 -1.97 -1.12 16.74
N THR A 11 -2.08 -2.45 16.65
CA THR A 11 -1.34 -3.26 15.67
C THR A 11 -1.80 -2.95 14.25
N LEU A 12 -3.11 -2.89 14.01
CA LEU A 12 -3.66 -2.54 12.69
C LEU A 12 -3.25 -1.13 12.27
N GLN A 13 -3.36 -0.16 13.18
CA GLN A 13 -2.95 1.22 12.93
C GLN A 13 -1.46 1.30 12.55
N GLY A 14 -0.59 0.58 13.27
CA GLY A 14 0.84 0.54 12.98
C GLY A 14 1.15 -0.04 11.59
N ILE A 15 0.49 -1.15 11.22
CA ILE A 15 0.65 -1.76 9.90
C ILE A 15 0.16 -0.82 8.79
N ILE A 16 -0.97 -0.15 8.99
CA ILE A 16 -1.54 0.80 8.02
C ILE A 16 -0.54 1.94 7.75
N THR A 17 -0.05 2.59 8.81
CA THR A 17 0.87 3.71 8.69
C THR A 17 2.21 3.30 8.04
N ALA A 18 2.74 2.13 8.39
CA ALA A 18 3.95 1.61 7.75
C ALA A 18 3.74 1.31 6.26
N THR A 19 2.56 0.80 5.90
CA THR A 19 2.20 0.50 4.50
C THR A 19 2.04 1.79 3.69
N GLU A 20 1.36 2.81 4.24
CA GLU A 20 1.22 4.13 3.60
C GLU A 20 2.58 4.78 3.32
N THR A 21 3.50 4.73 4.29
CA THR A 21 4.87 5.24 4.14
C THR A 21 5.61 4.50 3.03
N SER A 22 5.46 3.17 2.97
CA SER A 22 6.08 2.34 1.94
C SER A 22 5.53 2.66 0.55
N LEU A 23 4.21 2.84 0.40
CA LEU A 23 3.57 3.22 -0.86
C LEU A 23 4.03 4.58 -1.37
N GLN A 24 4.25 5.55 -0.49
CA GLN A 24 4.83 6.85 -0.85
C GLN A 24 6.26 6.69 -1.37
N ASN A 25 7.11 5.93 -0.66
CA ASN A 25 8.47 5.65 -1.09
C ASN A 25 8.51 4.92 -2.44
N MET A 26 7.59 3.98 -2.66
CA MET A 26 7.43 3.29 -3.93
C MET A 26 7.06 4.26 -5.06
N GLY A 27 6.15 5.21 -4.81
CA GLY A 27 5.82 6.25 -5.78
C GLY A 27 7.03 7.09 -6.19
N ASN A 28 7.83 7.52 -5.21
CA ASN A 28 9.05 8.29 -5.45
C ASN A 28 10.08 7.49 -6.26
N LEU A 29 10.29 6.21 -5.92
CA LEU A 29 11.21 5.33 -6.66
C LEU A 29 10.76 5.15 -8.11
N ASN A 30 9.48 4.85 -8.34
CA ASN A 30 8.96 4.66 -9.69
C ASN A 30 9.12 5.92 -10.54
N GLN A 31 8.86 7.11 -9.97
CA GLN A 31 9.09 8.38 -10.66
C GLN A 31 10.56 8.56 -11.04
N GLY A 32 11.49 8.23 -10.15
CA GLY A 32 12.93 8.28 -10.42
C GLY A 32 13.35 7.36 -11.57
N VAL A 33 12.84 6.13 -11.59
CA VAL A 33 13.15 5.17 -12.66
C VAL A 33 12.53 5.59 -14.00
N MET A 34 11.30 6.09 -14.02
CA MET A 34 10.67 6.62 -15.24
C MET A 34 11.45 7.81 -15.82
N ASN A 35 11.99 8.69 -14.97
CA ASN A 35 12.84 9.79 -15.42
C ASN A 35 14.12 9.28 -16.09
N ILE A 36 14.76 8.24 -15.53
CA ILE A 36 15.93 7.59 -16.15
C ILE A 36 15.54 6.98 -17.50
N GLN A 37 14.40 6.28 -17.57
CA GLN A 37 13.89 5.67 -18.80
C GLN A 37 13.72 6.72 -19.91
N ALA A 38 13.15 7.88 -19.59
CA ALA A 38 12.94 8.97 -20.54
C ALA A 38 14.26 9.58 -21.05
N MET A 39 15.32 9.56 -20.23
CA MET A 39 16.64 10.07 -20.60
C MET A 39 17.49 9.07 -21.39
N LEU A 40 17.24 7.76 -21.25
CA LEU A 40 18.09 6.74 -21.87
C LEU A 40 18.27 6.89 -23.39
N PRO A 41 17.24 7.18 -24.20
CA PRO A 41 17.41 7.35 -25.64
C PRO A 41 18.35 8.50 -26.02
N SER A 42 18.46 9.55 -25.19
CA SER A 42 19.30 10.71 -25.50
C SER A 42 20.77 10.47 -25.19
N VAL A 43 21.09 9.56 -24.26
CA VAL A 43 22.46 9.25 -23.84
C VAL A 43 22.95 7.88 -24.33
N ASN A 44 22.05 7.00 -24.77
CA ASN A 44 22.36 5.65 -25.21
C ASN A 44 21.32 5.11 -26.22
N ASN A 45 21.48 5.49 -27.48
CA ASN A 45 20.66 4.97 -28.60
C ASN A 45 21.25 3.68 -29.22
N SER A 46 22.09 2.96 -28.48
CA SER A 46 22.62 1.68 -28.95
C SER A 46 21.62 0.55 -28.68
N THR A 47 21.87 -0.62 -29.26
CA THR A 47 21.11 -1.85 -28.96
C THR A 47 21.05 -2.16 -27.47
N SER A 48 22.11 -1.85 -26.69
CA SER A 48 22.09 -2.06 -25.25
C SER A 48 21.19 -1.06 -24.52
N GLY A 49 21.13 0.19 -24.98
CA GLY A 49 20.22 1.20 -24.46
C GLY A 49 18.75 0.85 -24.69
N MET A 50 18.42 0.36 -25.90
CA MET A 50 17.07 -0.13 -26.20
C MET A 50 16.68 -1.33 -25.31
N LYS A 51 17.59 -2.28 -25.08
CA LYS A 51 17.36 -3.42 -24.17
C LYS A 51 17.14 -2.98 -22.73
N LEU A 52 17.91 -1.99 -22.26
CA LEU A 52 17.75 -1.44 -20.92
C LEU A 52 16.40 -0.71 -20.77
N ALA A 53 16.00 0.09 -21.77
CA ALA A 53 14.70 0.77 -21.76
C ALA A 53 13.52 -0.22 -21.74
N ALA A 54 13.62 -1.34 -22.45
CA ALA A 54 12.64 -2.43 -22.39
C ALA A 54 12.59 -3.07 -20.99
N ALA A 55 13.74 -3.43 -20.42
CA ALA A 55 13.81 -4.01 -19.07
C ALA A 55 13.24 -3.09 -17.98
N ILE A 56 13.45 -1.77 -18.11
CA ILE A 56 12.83 -0.79 -17.21
C ILE A 56 11.30 -0.76 -17.40
N GLY A 57 10.82 -0.86 -18.63
CA GLY A 57 9.38 -0.94 -18.92
C GLY A 57 8.72 -2.15 -18.24
N ASP A 58 9.33 -3.33 -18.36
CA ASP A 58 8.86 -4.56 -17.71
C ASP A 58 8.87 -4.40 -16.17
N TRP A 59 9.99 -3.90 -15.63
CA TRP A 59 10.11 -3.62 -14.20
C TRP A 59 9.02 -2.66 -13.69
N THR A 60 8.73 -1.57 -14.41
CA THR A 60 7.68 -0.61 -14.04
C THR A 60 6.30 -1.26 -14.07
N GLY A 61 6.04 -2.17 -15.01
CA GLY A 61 4.81 -2.96 -15.06
C GLY A 61 4.62 -3.80 -13.80
N ASP A 62 5.60 -4.64 -13.48
CA ASP A 62 5.58 -5.52 -12.31
C ASP A 62 5.53 -4.73 -10.99
N PHE A 63 6.28 -3.63 -10.91
CA PHE A 63 6.31 -2.75 -9.75
C PHE A 63 4.93 -2.15 -9.46
N ASN A 64 4.22 -1.70 -10.49
CA ASN A 64 2.88 -1.15 -10.33
C ASN A 64 1.87 -2.21 -9.88
N VAL A 65 1.99 -3.46 -10.33
CA VAL A 65 1.16 -4.57 -9.84
C VAL A 65 1.33 -4.76 -8.34
N VAL A 66 2.57 -4.81 -7.85
CA VAL A 66 2.87 -4.96 -6.42
C VAL A 66 2.33 -3.76 -5.62
N LYS A 67 2.53 -2.54 -6.13
CA LYS A 67 2.01 -1.32 -5.51
C LYS A 67 0.49 -1.37 -5.35
N THR A 68 -0.25 -1.73 -6.41
CA THR A 68 -1.71 -1.85 -6.37
C THR A 68 -2.18 -2.94 -5.40
N GLN A 69 -1.47 -4.07 -5.32
CA GLN A 69 -1.80 -5.12 -4.34
C GLN A 69 -1.59 -4.65 -2.90
N LEU A 70 -0.54 -3.88 -2.62
CA LEU A 70 -0.29 -3.25 -1.32
C LEU A 70 -1.36 -2.20 -0.98
N GLU A 71 -1.76 -1.35 -1.92
CA GLU A 71 -2.86 -0.40 -1.75
C GLU A 71 -4.17 -1.11 -1.38
N ALA A 72 -4.50 -2.20 -2.09
CA ALA A 72 -5.69 -3.00 -1.82
C ALA A 72 -5.63 -3.68 -0.44
N LEU A 73 -4.47 -4.20 -0.04
CA LEU A 73 -4.28 -4.79 1.29
C LEU A 73 -4.43 -3.74 2.40
N ASN A 74 -3.84 -2.55 2.21
CA ASN A 74 -3.94 -1.46 3.17
C ASN A 74 -5.39 -1.01 3.35
N GLY A 75 -6.14 -0.87 2.24
CA GLY A 75 -7.57 -0.55 2.29
C GLY A 75 -8.39 -1.56 3.08
N LYS A 76 -8.10 -2.86 2.95
CA LYS A 76 -8.74 -3.92 3.75
C LYS A 76 -8.38 -3.82 5.23
N ALA A 77 -7.13 -3.53 5.56
CA ALA A 77 -6.70 -3.33 6.94
C ALA A 77 -7.40 -2.13 7.59
N THR A 78 -7.52 -1.02 6.86
CA THR A 78 -8.27 0.17 7.31
C THR A 78 -9.75 -0.13 7.53
N ALA A 79 -10.39 -0.88 6.62
CA ALA A 79 -11.79 -1.28 6.78
C ALA A 79 -12.00 -2.20 8.00
N LEU A 80 -11.06 -3.11 8.26
CA LEU A 80 -11.08 -3.96 9.45
C LEU A 80 -10.96 -3.13 10.73
N LEU A 81 -10.01 -2.18 10.78
CA LEU A 81 -9.85 -1.27 11.92
C LEU A 81 -11.13 -0.48 12.21
N GLN A 82 -11.79 0.03 11.17
CA GLN A 82 -13.06 0.74 11.33
C GLN A 82 -14.16 -0.18 11.88
N THR A 83 -14.24 -1.41 11.38
CA THR A 83 -15.20 -2.42 11.85
C THR A 83 -14.99 -2.74 13.33
N ASN A 84 -13.74 -2.91 13.77
CA ASN A 84 -13.40 -3.16 15.17
C ASN A 84 -13.92 -2.04 16.08
N ARG A 85 -13.63 -0.78 15.72
CA ARG A 85 -14.06 0.40 16.51
C ARG A 85 -15.58 0.57 16.57
N THR A 86 -16.28 0.30 15.48
CA THR A 86 -17.75 0.34 15.48
C THR A 86 -18.32 -0.75 16.38
N ALA A 87 -17.80 -1.98 16.30
CA ALA A 87 -18.24 -3.07 17.16
C ALA A 87 -18.01 -2.78 18.65
N GLU A 88 -16.88 -2.14 19.01
CA GLU A 88 -16.61 -1.69 20.38
C GLU A 88 -17.62 -0.63 20.84
N THR A 89 -17.90 0.37 20.00
CA THR A 89 -18.87 1.45 20.30
C THR A 89 -20.29 0.90 20.51
N ASP A 90 -20.70 -0.05 19.67
CA ASP A 90 -22.02 -0.69 19.77
C ASP A 90 -22.13 -1.54 21.05
N ALA A 91 -21.05 -2.26 21.40
CA ALA A 91 -20.99 -3.04 22.63
C ALA A 91 -21.09 -2.15 23.89
N ASP A 92 -20.39 -1.01 23.90
CA ASP A 92 -20.44 -0.04 25.00
C ASP A 92 -21.83 0.59 25.13
N SER A 93 -22.47 0.92 24.00
CA SER A 93 -23.83 1.48 23.96
C SER A 93 -24.88 0.48 24.49
N ALA A 94 -24.76 -0.79 24.11
CA ALA A 94 -25.62 -1.86 24.62
C ALA A 94 -25.42 -2.12 26.12
N SER A 95 -24.19 -2.00 26.62
CA SER A 95 -23.87 -2.13 28.05
C SER A 95 -24.45 -0.97 28.88
N ASN A 96 -24.34 0.27 28.38
CA ASN A 96 -24.78 1.46 29.10
C ASN A 96 -26.28 1.77 28.98
N GLY A 97 -26.97 1.21 27.98
CA GLY A 97 -28.42 1.33 27.81
C GLY A 97 -29.25 0.29 28.58
N ALA A 98 -28.61 -0.68 29.24
CA ALA A 98 -29.27 -1.74 30.01
C ALA A 98 -29.35 -1.46 31.53
N SER A 99 -29.25 -0.20 31.94
CA SER A 99 -29.39 0.26 33.34
C SER A 99 -30.72 0.94 33.61
#